data_AF-A0A2E5P4S1-F1
#
_entry.id   AF-A0A2E5P4S1-F1
#
_cell.length_a   1.000
_cell.length_b   1.000
_cell.length_c   1.000
_cell.angle_alpha   90.00
_cell.angle_beta   90.00
_cell.angle_gamma   90.00
#
_symmetry.space_group_name_H-M   'P 1'
#
loop_
_entity.id
_entity.type
_entity.pdbx_description
1 polymer ?
#
loop_
_entity_poly.entity_id
_entity_poly.type
_entity_poly.pdbx_seq_one_letter_code
_entity_poly.pdbx_strand_id
1 'polypeptide(L)'
;MFKVTIFIFQALLLLIILSFLFSNEFIVSFDIGDFKYSFNSNLLIGSIIAILFFLYLIQYIFFKSRYKISNYLLNTKYKKIEKGYSYFVEAMIALANKDNKNAVIYHKKMNNYLKDGVSLSLLLKSEVLKIEKNNEALSKVYEVMIKSKNTEALGLRGLMEQNLNNQDYHHAFLYGERLFFLNPKIEKLYDTLINIIVRTKNWNQMISISDHAYNKKIIDKFTLNENKSIAYYEMSKIKFDSDINDSSKLIQKALHLKKNFTPYIKLYLEIIAKQENSSRLTKFVKKYWFEYPNSSLRNILIEIIQKNNLGSIDFVQNLVKHNYSKEESKKLLIYFAIKNENWDLARNTIKGLIGTNPSKEICNFMSDIEIGEFNDMQKSDAWKLRAQNAPLENLWICRITNKTQTEWEPLSISGYFNSLEWKQPKMLNQLS
;
A
#
# COMPACT_ATOMS: atom_id res chain seq x y z
N MET A 1 57.03 -24.88 -35.02
CA MET A 1 57.93 -25.71 -35.85
C MET A 1 57.73 -27.22 -35.64
N PHE A 2 57.61 -27.72 -34.40
CA PHE A 2 57.47 -29.17 -34.11
C PHE A 2 56.28 -29.90 -34.77
N LYS A 3 55.12 -29.22 -34.92
CA LYS A 3 53.95 -29.81 -35.63
C LYS A 3 54.17 -29.93 -37.15
N VAL A 4 54.99 -29.06 -37.72
CA VAL A 4 55.29 -29.07 -39.16
C VAL A 4 56.32 -30.15 -39.49
N THR A 5 57.33 -30.33 -38.64
CA THR A 5 58.33 -31.39 -38.82
C THR A 5 57.74 -32.79 -38.69
N ILE A 6 56.84 -33.01 -37.71
CA ILE A 6 56.11 -34.28 -37.55
C ILE A 6 55.22 -34.57 -38.77
N PHE A 7 54.52 -33.56 -39.29
CA PHE A 7 53.68 -33.70 -40.48
C PHE A 7 54.50 -34.06 -41.72
N ILE A 8 55.66 -33.40 -41.92
CA ILE A 8 56.57 -33.71 -43.03
C ILE A 8 57.11 -35.14 -42.90
N PHE A 9 57.52 -35.57 -41.71
CA PHE A 9 58.01 -36.93 -41.48
C PHE A 9 56.93 -37.99 -41.75
N GLN A 10 55.70 -37.77 -41.28
CA GLN A 10 54.57 -38.67 -41.54
C GLN A 10 54.20 -38.73 -43.03
N ALA A 11 54.23 -37.59 -43.73
CA ALA A 11 53.96 -37.54 -45.17
C ALA A 11 55.05 -38.27 -45.98
N LEU A 12 56.32 -38.14 -45.58
CA LEU A 12 57.46 -38.79 -46.22
C LEU A 12 57.42 -40.30 -45.99
N LEU A 13 57.10 -40.73 -44.76
CA LEU A 13 56.90 -42.14 -44.41
C LEU A 13 55.72 -42.77 -45.16
N LEU A 14 54.61 -42.03 -45.31
CA LEU A 14 53.44 -42.47 -46.07
C LEU A 14 53.75 -42.56 -47.58
N LEU A 15 54.53 -41.62 -48.13
CA LEU A 15 55.03 -41.66 -49.50
C LEU A 15 55.91 -42.90 -49.76
N ILE A 16 56.80 -43.23 -48.83
CA ILE A 16 57.65 -44.43 -48.92
C ILE A 16 56.79 -45.70 -48.91
N ILE A 17 55.82 -45.81 -47.99
CA ILE A 17 54.91 -46.96 -47.89
C ILE A 17 54.07 -47.10 -49.17
N LEU A 18 53.53 -46.00 -49.70
CA LEU A 18 52.77 -46.01 -50.94
C LEU A 18 53.64 -46.42 -52.12
N SER A 19 54.84 -45.85 -52.24
CA SER A 19 55.78 -46.22 -53.31
C SER A 19 56.12 -47.71 -53.27
N PHE A 20 56.37 -48.27 -52.07
CA PHE A 20 56.66 -49.68 -51.90
C PHE A 20 55.47 -50.58 -52.27
N LEU A 21 54.26 -50.18 -51.90
CA LEU A 21 53.04 -50.92 -52.22
C LEU A 21 52.70 -50.88 -53.71
N PHE A 22 52.91 -49.74 -54.39
CA PHE A 22 52.69 -49.63 -55.84
C PHE A 22 53.73 -50.37 -56.68
N SER A 23 54.95 -50.55 -56.15
CA SER A 23 56.05 -51.24 -56.85
C SER A 23 55.94 -52.76 -56.77
N ASN A 24 55.25 -53.29 -55.75
CA ASN A 24 55.09 -54.72 -55.53
C ASN A 24 53.66 -55.14 -55.85
N GLU A 25 53.39 -55.38 -57.14
CA GLU A 25 52.07 -55.81 -57.60
C GLU A 25 51.78 -57.25 -57.16
N PHE A 26 50.72 -57.43 -56.37
CA PHE A 26 50.14 -58.74 -56.09
C PHE A 26 48.69 -58.81 -56.57
N ILE A 27 48.24 -60.01 -56.91
CA ILE A 27 46.86 -60.26 -57.31
C ILE A 27 46.04 -60.52 -56.05
N VAL A 28 44.97 -59.77 -55.87
CA VAL A 28 44.00 -60.02 -54.81
C VAL A 28 42.78 -60.68 -55.43
N SER A 29 42.49 -61.91 -55.02
CA SER A 29 41.29 -62.65 -55.42
C SER A 29 40.25 -62.62 -54.31
N PHE A 30 39.05 -62.16 -54.64
CA PHE A 30 37.88 -62.27 -53.79
C PHE A 30 36.94 -63.34 -54.35
N ASP A 31 36.64 -64.34 -53.53
CA ASP A 31 35.65 -65.37 -53.84
C ASP A 31 34.32 -64.95 -53.20
N ILE A 32 33.32 -64.63 -54.03
CA ILE A 32 31.96 -64.26 -53.58
C ILE A 32 30.96 -65.19 -54.27
N GLY A 33 30.38 -66.11 -53.49
CA GLY A 33 29.53 -67.17 -54.04
C GLY A 33 30.33 -68.06 -55.00
N ASP A 34 29.76 -68.35 -56.18
CA ASP A 34 30.42 -69.17 -57.21
C ASP A 34 31.36 -68.38 -58.14
N PHE A 35 31.53 -67.07 -57.92
CA PHE A 35 32.35 -66.21 -58.76
C PHE A 35 33.67 -65.82 -58.09
N LYS A 36 34.77 -65.97 -58.83
CA LYS A 36 36.11 -65.50 -58.44
C LYS A 36 36.45 -64.22 -59.18
N TYR A 37 36.61 -63.13 -58.45
CA TYR A 37 37.08 -61.86 -59.01
C TYR A 37 38.53 -61.64 -58.63
N SER A 38 39.41 -61.41 -59.62
CA SER A 38 40.82 -61.10 -59.39
C SER A 38 41.15 -59.69 -59.90
N PHE A 39 41.78 -58.89 -59.05
CA PHE A 39 42.16 -57.51 -59.36
C PHE A 39 43.63 -57.26 -59.03
N ASN A 40 44.23 -56.29 -59.72
CA ASN A 40 45.57 -55.79 -59.36
C ASN A 40 45.49 -55.02 -58.04
N SER A 41 46.35 -55.34 -57.08
CA SER A 41 46.51 -54.65 -55.78
C SER A 41 46.57 -53.12 -55.88
N ASN A 42 47.16 -52.59 -56.94
CA ASN A 42 47.27 -51.14 -57.20
C ASN A 42 45.91 -50.45 -57.33
N LEU A 43 44.91 -51.12 -57.93
CA LEU A 43 43.55 -50.58 -58.03
C LEU A 43 42.85 -50.56 -56.66
N LEU A 44 43.06 -51.59 -55.83
CA LEU A 44 42.51 -51.65 -54.48
C LEU A 44 43.09 -50.54 -53.60
N ILE A 45 44.41 -50.39 -53.57
CA ILE A 45 45.09 -49.35 -52.78
C ILE A 45 44.65 -47.95 -53.25
N GLY A 46 44.60 -47.71 -54.56
CA GLY A 46 44.10 -46.45 -55.12
C GLY A 46 42.67 -46.13 -54.69
N SER A 47 41.78 -47.13 -54.70
CA SER A 47 40.39 -46.94 -54.25
C SER A 47 40.28 -46.63 -52.75
N ILE A 48 41.08 -47.29 -51.90
CA ILE A 48 41.09 -47.04 -50.45
C ILE A 48 41.54 -45.61 -50.16
N ILE A 49 42.59 -45.13 -50.83
CA ILE A 49 43.10 -43.76 -50.66
C ILE A 49 42.06 -42.74 -51.14
N ALA A 50 41.41 -43.00 -52.28
CA ALA A 50 40.35 -42.15 -52.79
C ALA A 50 39.17 -42.05 -51.79
N ILE A 51 38.78 -43.18 -51.18
CA ILE A 51 37.74 -43.23 -50.14
C ILE A 51 38.16 -42.44 -48.91
N LEU A 52 39.39 -42.62 -48.41
CA LEU A 52 39.89 -41.88 -47.25
C LEU A 52 39.99 -40.37 -47.51
N PHE A 53 40.43 -39.98 -48.71
CA PHE A 53 40.47 -38.58 -49.12
C PHE A 53 39.06 -37.99 -49.20
N PHE A 54 38.10 -38.72 -49.74
CA PHE A 54 36.71 -38.30 -49.82
C PHE A 54 36.09 -38.15 -48.43
N LEU A 55 36.34 -39.09 -47.51
CA LEU A 55 35.94 -39.00 -46.10
C LEU A 55 36.55 -37.78 -45.40
N TYR A 56 37.85 -37.52 -45.60
CA TYR A 56 38.51 -36.33 -45.07
C TYR A 56 37.89 -35.04 -45.60
N LEU A 57 37.58 -34.99 -46.91
CA LEU A 57 36.96 -33.83 -47.55
C LEU A 57 35.55 -33.57 -46.99
N ILE A 58 34.75 -34.62 -46.81
CA ILE A 58 33.44 -34.55 -46.15
C ILE A 58 33.58 -34.00 -44.73
N GLN A 59 34.52 -34.55 -43.96
CA GLN A 59 34.73 -34.13 -42.56
C GLN A 59 35.20 -32.66 -42.48
N TYR A 60 36.14 -32.25 -43.32
CA TYR A 60 36.62 -30.87 -43.39
C TYR A 60 35.50 -29.88 -43.76
N ILE A 61 34.70 -30.20 -44.78
CA ILE A 61 33.56 -29.38 -45.19
C ILE A 61 32.52 -29.32 -44.07
N PHE A 62 32.20 -30.45 -43.45
CA PHE A 62 31.23 -30.53 -42.35
C PHE A 62 31.63 -29.66 -41.17
N PHE A 63 32.87 -29.77 -40.67
CA PHE A 63 33.34 -28.96 -39.54
C PHE A 63 33.46 -27.47 -39.91
N LYS A 64 34.10 -27.12 -41.04
CA LYS A 64 34.27 -25.72 -41.46
C LYS A 64 32.94 -25.03 -41.74
N SER A 65 31.98 -25.74 -42.34
CA SER A 65 30.63 -25.26 -42.59
C SER A 65 29.87 -25.02 -41.28
N ARG A 66 29.91 -25.98 -40.34
CA ARG A 66 29.20 -25.85 -39.06
C ARG A 66 29.70 -24.67 -38.21
N TYR A 67 31.00 -24.44 -38.14
CA TYR A 67 31.56 -23.31 -37.39
C TYR A 67 31.23 -21.95 -38.02
N LYS A 68 31.33 -21.83 -39.36
CA LYS A 68 30.98 -20.58 -40.05
C LYS A 68 29.49 -20.27 -39.99
N ILE A 69 28.63 -21.27 -40.15
CA ILE A 69 27.18 -21.12 -40.06
C ILE A 69 26.76 -20.77 -38.63
N SER A 70 27.31 -21.45 -37.62
CA SER A 70 27.03 -21.14 -36.21
C SER A 70 27.42 -19.70 -35.84
N ASN A 71 28.62 -19.25 -36.22
CA ASN A 71 29.05 -17.88 -35.98
C ASN A 71 28.20 -16.84 -36.73
N TYR A 72 27.80 -17.13 -37.97
CA TYR A 72 26.90 -16.25 -38.73
C TYR A 72 25.51 -16.15 -38.08
N LEU A 73 24.92 -17.27 -37.66
CA LEU A 73 23.62 -17.30 -36.96
C LEU A 73 23.69 -16.56 -35.62
N LEU A 74 24.77 -16.73 -34.86
CA LEU A 74 24.99 -15.99 -33.62
C LEU A 74 25.12 -14.49 -33.90
N ASN A 75 25.97 -14.09 -34.85
CA ASN A 75 26.20 -12.67 -35.15
C ASN A 75 24.94 -11.97 -35.68
N THR A 76 24.15 -12.65 -36.53
CA THR A 76 22.86 -12.15 -36.99
C THR A 76 21.82 -12.05 -35.87
N LYS A 77 21.80 -13.00 -34.94
CA LYS A 77 20.96 -12.93 -33.72
C LYS A 77 21.35 -11.74 -32.84
N TYR A 78 22.65 -11.53 -32.59
CA TYR A 78 23.15 -10.38 -31.84
C TYR A 78 22.75 -9.04 -32.48
N LYS A 79 22.96 -8.89 -33.79
CA LYS A 79 22.55 -7.67 -34.51
C LYS A 79 21.04 -7.41 -34.45
N LYS A 80 20.21 -8.45 -34.47
CA LYS A 80 18.75 -8.31 -34.31
C LYS A 80 18.41 -7.82 -32.90
N ILE A 81 19.04 -8.40 -31.88
CA ILE A 81 18.85 -8.02 -30.49
C ILE A 81 19.27 -6.57 -30.26
N GLU A 82 20.43 -6.17 -30.78
CA GLU A 82 20.96 -4.80 -30.72
C GLU A 82 19.99 -3.77 -31.34
N LYS A 83 19.45 -4.07 -32.54
CA LYS A 83 18.38 -3.26 -33.15
C LYS A 83 17.11 -3.21 -32.30
N GLY A 84 16.75 -4.33 -31.68
CA GLY A 84 15.64 -4.39 -30.73
C GLY A 84 15.82 -3.42 -29.56
N TYR A 85 17.02 -3.43 -28.96
CA TYR A 85 17.38 -2.52 -27.88
C TYR A 85 17.41 -1.06 -28.33
N SER A 86 17.92 -0.76 -29.53
CA SER A 86 17.91 0.62 -30.03
C SER A 86 16.48 1.15 -30.18
N TYR A 87 15.55 0.35 -30.74
CA TYR A 87 14.15 0.75 -30.82
C TYR A 87 13.47 0.88 -29.46
N PHE A 88 13.84 0.05 -28.48
CA PHE A 88 13.37 0.21 -27.11
C PHE A 88 13.80 1.56 -26.54
N VAL A 89 15.08 1.94 -26.71
CA VAL A 89 15.60 3.24 -26.26
C VAL A 89 14.89 4.40 -26.95
N GLU A 90 14.73 4.35 -28.28
CA GLU A 90 13.98 5.36 -29.05
C GLU A 90 12.53 5.49 -28.55
N ALA A 91 11.87 4.36 -28.26
CA ALA A 91 10.52 4.37 -27.72
C ALA A 91 10.46 4.99 -26.31
N MET A 92 11.42 4.68 -25.43
CA MET A 92 11.50 5.27 -24.09
C MET A 92 11.78 6.78 -24.15
N ILE A 93 12.63 7.25 -25.06
CA ILE A 93 12.87 8.67 -25.29
C ILE A 93 11.58 9.35 -25.76
N ALA A 94 10.86 8.73 -26.70
CA ALA A 94 9.57 9.24 -27.17
C ALA A 94 8.54 9.32 -26.04
N LEU A 95 8.43 8.29 -25.20
CA LEU A 95 7.57 8.28 -24.00
C LEU A 95 7.93 9.42 -23.02
N ALA A 96 9.22 9.62 -22.74
CA ALA A 96 9.70 10.69 -21.87
C ALA A 96 9.35 12.09 -22.40
N ASN A 97 9.40 12.26 -23.72
CA ASN A 97 9.02 13.51 -24.39
C ASN A 97 7.51 13.64 -24.64
N LYS A 98 6.69 12.68 -24.18
CA LYS A 98 5.24 12.59 -24.46
C LYS A 98 4.92 12.51 -25.97
N ASP A 99 5.85 12.05 -26.78
CA ASP A 99 5.66 11.77 -28.20
C ASP A 99 5.05 10.37 -28.39
N ASN A 100 3.75 10.31 -28.09
CA ASN A 100 2.96 9.09 -28.10
C ASN A 100 2.95 8.39 -29.46
N LYS A 101 2.94 9.16 -30.56
CA LYS A 101 2.89 8.60 -31.92
C LYS A 101 4.16 7.85 -32.25
N ASN A 102 5.32 8.46 -31.99
CA ASN A 102 6.60 7.83 -32.25
C ASN A 102 6.87 6.67 -31.29
N ALA A 103 6.43 6.75 -30.02
CA ALA A 103 6.53 5.63 -29.08
C ALA A 103 5.82 4.36 -29.60
N VAL A 104 4.60 4.49 -30.15
CA VAL A 104 3.86 3.37 -30.76
C VAL A 104 4.60 2.81 -31.99
N ILE A 105 5.14 3.69 -32.84
CA ILE A 105 5.89 3.28 -34.04
C ILE A 105 7.15 2.50 -33.66
N TYR A 106 7.94 3.00 -32.71
CA TYR A 106 9.16 2.36 -32.26
C TYR A 106 8.89 1.04 -31.53
N HIS A 107 7.80 0.94 -30.74
CA HIS A 107 7.34 -0.33 -30.18
C HIS A 107 7.01 -1.37 -31.26
N LYS A 108 6.26 -0.99 -32.31
CA LYS A 108 5.95 -1.89 -33.43
C LYS A 108 7.23 -2.36 -34.13
N LYS A 109 8.22 -1.47 -34.33
CA LYS A 109 9.53 -1.84 -34.88
C LYS A 109 10.27 -2.79 -33.95
N MET A 110 10.31 -2.51 -32.65
CA MET A 110 10.95 -3.35 -31.63
C MET A 110 10.40 -4.78 -31.64
N ASN A 111 9.08 -4.97 -31.70
CA ASN A 111 8.45 -6.31 -31.69
C ASN A 111 8.88 -7.20 -32.87
N ASN A 112 9.29 -6.60 -34.00
CA ASN A 112 9.82 -7.35 -35.14
C ASN A 112 11.21 -7.96 -34.85
N TYR A 113 11.96 -7.38 -33.92
CA TYR A 113 13.31 -7.78 -33.56
C TYR A 113 13.38 -8.56 -32.23
N LEU A 114 12.57 -8.18 -31.25
CA LEU A 114 12.43 -8.85 -29.95
C LEU A 114 11.03 -9.48 -29.89
N LYS A 115 10.95 -10.78 -30.16
CA LYS A 115 9.68 -11.51 -30.02
C LYS A 115 9.27 -11.66 -28.55
N ASP A 116 7.96 -11.67 -28.31
CA ASP A 116 7.30 -11.71 -27.01
C ASP A 116 7.97 -12.74 -26.06
N GLY A 117 8.50 -12.25 -24.93
CA GLY A 117 9.17 -13.07 -23.92
C GLY A 117 10.27 -12.37 -23.12
N VAL A 118 10.72 -11.19 -23.55
CA VAL A 118 11.68 -10.36 -22.80
C VAL A 118 10.90 -9.36 -21.93
N SER A 119 11.22 -9.26 -20.63
CA SER A 119 10.61 -8.33 -19.67
C SER A 119 10.48 -6.89 -20.20
N LEU A 120 11.44 -6.46 -21.03
CA LEU A 120 11.47 -5.15 -21.69
C LEU A 120 10.35 -4.96 -22.71
N SER A 121 10.03 -6.01 -23.48
CA SER A 121 8.96 -5.96 -24.47
C SER A 121 7.60 -5.78 -23.80
N LEU A 122 7.36 -6.49 -22.68
CA LEU A 122 6.12 -6.37 -21.91
C LEU A 122 6.00 -5.00 -21.26
N LEU A 123 7.10 -4.45 -20.74
CA LEU A 123 7.13 -3.10 -20.17
C LEU A 123 6.79 -2.04 -21.22
N LEU A 124 7.43 -2.08 -22.39
CA LEU A 124 7.13 -1.10 -23.43
C LEU A 124 5.70 -1.26 -23.96
N LYS A 125 5.24 -2.51 -24.11
CA LYS A 125 3.88 -2.81 -24.54
C LYS A 125 2.84 -2.27 -23.57
N SER A 126 3.06 -2.39 -22.25
CA SER A 126 2.12 -1.84 -21.26
C SER A 126 2.05 -0.31 -21.31
N GLU A 127 3.19 0.38 -21.45
CA GLU A 127 3.21 1.84 -21.62
C GLU A 127 2.50 2.31 -22.89
N VAL A 128 2.71 1.60 -24.02
CA VAL A 128 2.01 1.90 -25.26
C VAL A 128 0.50 1.67 -25.13
N LEU A 129 0.07 0.58 -24.49
CA LEU A 129 -1.36 0.31 -24.28
C LEU A 129 -2.04 1.33 -23.36
N LYS A 130 -1.32 1.90 -22.38
CA LYS A 130 -1.81 3.04 -21.58
C LYS A 130 -2.10 4.26 -22.46
N ILE A 131 -1.20 4.56 -23.41
CA ILE A 131 -1.36 5.67 -24.36
C ILE A 131 -2.55 5.44 -25.28
N GLU A 132 -2.69 4.22 -25.79
CA GLU A 132 -3.82 3.80 -26.64
C GLU A 132 -5.13 3.69 -25.86
N LYS A 133 -5.09 3.77 -24.52
CA LYS A 133 -6.23 3.61 -23.59
C LYS A 133 -6.96 2.27 -23.77
N ASN A 134 -6.25 1.23 -24.21
CA ASN A 134 -6.80 -0.11 -24.36
C ASN A 134 -6.66 -0.91 -23.07
N ASN A 135 -7.56 -0.65 -22.12
CA ASN A 135 -7.53 -1.24 -20.79
C ASN A 135 -7.67 -2.77 -20.78
N GLU A 136 -8.43 -3.35 -21.72
CA GLU A 136 -8.63 -4.80 -21.79
C GLU A 136 -7.34 -5.53 -22.21
N ALA A 137 -6.67 -5.03 -23.25
CA ALA A 137 -5.38 -5.58 -23.67
C ALA A 137 -4.30 -5.32 -22.60
N LEU A 138 -4.37 -4.18 -21.91
CA LEU A 138 -3.43 -3.82 -20.84
C LEU A 138 -3.53 -4.80 -19.66
N SER A 139 -4.74 -5.18 -19.23
CA SER A 139 -4.95 -6.20 -18.19
C SER A 139 -4.26 -7.52 -18.57
N LYS A 140 -4.49 -8.00 -19.80
CA LYS A 140 -3.90 -9.25 -20.29
C LYS A 140 -2.37 -9.18 -20.29
N VAL A 141 -1.78 -8.04 -20.61
CA VAL A 141 -0.32 -7.85 -20.53
C VAL A 141 0.16 -7.91 -19.09
N TYR A 142 -0.51 -7.25 -18.14
CA TYR A 142 -0.13 -7.34 -16.73
C TYR A 142 -0.29 -8.75 -16.16
N GLU A 143 -1.33 -9.49 -16.54
CA GLU A 143 -1.51 -10.90 -16.19
C GLU A 143 -0.38 -11.80 -16.71
N VAL A 144 0.21 -11.47 -17.86
CA VAL A 144 1.43 -12.13 -18.34
C VAL A 144 2.64 -11.70 -17.51
N MET A 145 2.74 -10.41 -17.16
CA MET A 145 3.85 -9.87 -16.37
C MET A 145 3.94 -10.48 -14.95
N ILE A 146 2.81 -10.79 -14.31
CA ILE A 146 2.80 -11.43 -12.98
C ILE A 146 3.34 -12.86 -12.96
N LYS A 147 3.44 -13.52 -14.13
CA LYS A 147 3.97 -14.90 -14.23
C LYS A 147 5.50 -14.96 -14.19
N SER A 148 6.19 -13.83 -14.39
CA SER A 148 7.65 -13.77 -14.39
C SER A 148 8.17 -12.92 -13.25
N LYS A 149 9.14 -13.46 -12.49
CA LYS A 149 9.74 -12.82 -11.31
C LYS A 149 10.27 -11.40 -11.59
N ASN A 150 10.79 -11.16 -12.81
CA ASN A 150 11.37 -9.88 -13.18
C ASN A 150 10.32 -8.78 -13.43
N THR A 151 9.08 -9.15 -13.75
CA THR A 151 8.00 -8.21 -14.11
C THR A 151 6.83 -8.23 -13.14
N GLU A 152 6.85 -9.15 -12.16
CA GLU A 152 5.74 -9.39 -11.25
C GLU A 152 5.30 -8.13 -10.50
N ALA A 153 6.25 -7.40 -9.90
CA ALA A 153 5.94 -6.19 -9.16
C ALA A 153 5.25 -5.12 -10.03
N LEU A 154 5.71 -4.97 -11.28
CA LEU A 154 5.13 -4.00 -12.22
C LEU A 154 3.74 -4.44 -12.69
N GLY A 155 3.54 -5.73 -12.97
CA GLY A 155 2.23 -6.29 -13.32
C GLY A 155 1.21 -6.10 -12.19
N LEU A 156 1.58 -6.43 -10.95
CA LEU A 156 0.72 -6.24 -9.78
C LEU A 156 0.36 -4.78 -9.56
N ARG A 157 1.34 -3.86 -9.70
CA ARG A 157 1.10 -2.42 -9.60
C ARG A 157 0.11 -1.95 -10.65
N GLY A 158 0.31 -2.35 -11.90
CA GLY A 158 -0.59 -2.00 -13.01
C GLY A 158 -2.02 -2.48 -12.79
N LEU A 159 -2.20 -3.74 -12.36
CA LEU A 159 -3.52 -4.29 -12.03
C LEU A 159 -4.15 -3.57 -10.84
N MET A 160 -3.37 -3.27 -9.79
CA MET A 160 -3.86 -2.50 -8.64
C MET A 160 -4.37 -1.12 -9.07
N GLU A 161 -3.57 -0.37 -9.83
CA GLU A 161 -3.92 0.98 -10.32
C GLU A 161 -5.16 0.96 -11.23
N GLN A 162 -5.27 -0.05 -12.10
CA GLN A 162 -6.43 -0.21 -12.97
C GLN A 162 -7.71 -0.48 -12.17
N ASN A 163 -7.65 -1.38 -11.18
CA ASN A 163 -8.79 -1.66 -10.31
C ASN A 163 -9.16 -0.45 -9.43
N LEU A 164 -8.18 0.32 -8.96
CA LEU A 164 -8.41 1.58 -8.25
C LEU A 164 -9.17 2.60 -9.11
N ASN A 165 -8.76 2.76 -10.37
CA ASN A 165 -9.44 3.67 -11.30
C ASN A 165 -10.88 3.22 -11.58
N ASN A 166 -11.12 1.91 -11.60
CA ASN A 166 -12.44 1.31 -11.75
C ASN A 166 -13.26 1.27 -10.45
N GLN A 167 -12.71 1.79 -9.34
CA GLN A 167 -13.31 1.73 -7.99
C GLN A 167 -13.56 0.31 -7.46
N ASP A 168 -12.88 -0.70 -8.03
CA ASP A 168 -12.88 -2.06 -7.52
C ASP A 168 -11.80 -2.20 -6.43
N TYR A 169 -12.15 -1.73 -5.24
CA TYR A 169 -11.26 -1.72 -4.09
C TYR A 169 -10.88 -3.13 -3.61
N HIS A 170 -11.72 -4.14 -3.85
CA HIS A 170 -11.45 -5.51 -3.43
C HIS A 170 -10.30 -6.10 -4.24
N HIS A 171 -10.37 -6.06 -5.57
CA HIS A 171 -9.29 -6.56 -6.42
C HIS A 171 -8.04 -5.67 -6.33
N ALA A 172 -8.22 -4.35 -6.23
CA ALA A 172 -7.10 -3.45 -5.97
C ALA A 172 -6.32 -3.84 -4.70
N PHE A 173 -7.04 -4.15 -3.60
CA PHE A 173 -6.40 -4.59 -2.37
C PHE A 173 -5.61 -5.88 -2.57
N LEU A 174 -6.18 -6.90 -3.22
CA LEU A 174 -5.51 -8.19 -3.44
C LEU A 174 -4.18 -8.05 -4.20
N TYR A 175 -4.18 -7.29 -5.29
CA TYR A 175 -2.97 -7.04 -6.07
C TYR A 175 -1.96 -6.17 -5.30
N GLY A 176 -2.45 -5.13 -4.63
CA GLY A 176 -1.61 -4.23 -3.83
C GLY A 176 -0.98 -4.91 -2.62
N GLU A 177 -1.72 -5.79 -1.94
CA GLU A 177 -1.24 -6.58 -0.80
C GLU A 177 -0.09 -7.50 -1.24
N ARG A 178 -0.30 -8.27 -2.32
CA ARG A 178 0.77 -9.13 -2.89
C ARG A 178 1.98 -8.29 -3.30
N LEU A 179 1.76 -7.14 -3.92
CA LEU A 179 2.83 -6.21 -4.29
C LEU A 179 3.59 -5.70 -3.05
N PHE A 180 2.88 -5.38 -1.98
CA PHE A 180 3.47 -4.87 -0.75
C PHE A 180 4.33 -5.91 -0.02
N PHE A 181 3.91 -7.18 -0.02
CA PHE A 181 4.75 -8.25 0.51
C PHE A 181 5.98 -8.53 -0.36
N LEU A 182 5.87 -8.36 -1.68
CA LEU A 182 6.98 -8.53 -2.62
C LEU A 182 8.00 -7.38 -2.55
N ASN A 183 7.52 -6.14 -2.66
CA ASN A 183 8.33 -4.93 -2.65
C ASN A 183 7.66 -3.80 -1.84
N PRO A 184 7.82 -3.81 -0.51
CA PRO A 184 7.11 -2.88 0.38
C PRO A 184 7.53 -1.41 0.23
N LYS A 185 8.75 -1.15 -0.29
CA LYS A 185 9.34 0.19 -0.34
C LYS A 185 8.90 1.03 -1.55
N ILE A 186 7.93 0.55 -2.32
CA ILE A 186 7.34 1.32 -3.42
C ILE A 186 6.68 2.57 -2.83
N GLU A 187 7.02 3.73 -3.38
CA GLU A 187 6.48 5.02 -2.96
C GLU A 187 4.94 5.00 -2.93
N LYS A 188 4.36 5.53 -1.85
CA LYS A 188 2.90 5.64 -1.60
C LYS A 188 2.12 4.33 -1.57
N LEU A 189 2.73 3.16 -1.80
CA LEU A 189 2.02 1.88 -1.81
C LEU A 189 1.32 1.59 -0.48
N TYR A 190 2.03 1.80 0.64
CA TYR A 190 1.45 1.64 1.97
C TYR A 190 0.25 2.56 2.19
N ASP A 191 0.39 3.86 1.88
CA ASP A 191 -0.68 4.84 2.06
C ASP A 191 -1.89 4.51 1.19
N THR A 192 -1.67 4.06 -0.05
CA THR A 192 -2.72 3.58 -0.94
C THR A 192 -3.45 2.38 -0.35
N LEU A 193 -2.73 1.39 0.18
CA LEU A 193 -3.35 0.23 0.84
C LEU A 193 -4.17 0.63 2.07
N ILE A 194 -3.65 1.52 2.92
CA ILE A 194 -4.39 2.03 4.08
C ILE A 194 -5.69 2.72 3.63
N ASN A 195 -5.63 3.56 2.58
CA ASN A 195 -6.84 4.19 2.04
C ASN A 195 -7.86 3.17 1.51
N ILE A 196 -7.41 2.12 0.81
CA ILE A 196 -8.28 1.02 0.35
C ILE A 196 -8.91 0.29 1.54
N ILE A 197 -8.11 -0.05 2.56
CA ILE A 197 -8.56 -0.78 3.75
C ILE A 197 -9.64 0.01 4.50
N VAL A 198 -9.42 1.32 4.69
CA VAL A 198 -10.37 2.17 5.41
C VAL A 198 -11.68 2.31 4.63
N ARG A 199 -11.62 2.46 3.30
CA ARG A 199 -12.83 2.50 2.44
C ARG A 199 -13.62 1.21 2.45
N THR A 200 -12.92 0.07 2.49
CA THR A 200 -13.54 -1.27 2.54
C THR A 200 -13.85 -1.75 3.97
N LYS A 201 -13.53 -0.94 4.99
CA LYS A 201 -13.68 -1.24 6.42
C LYS A 201 -13.02 -2.56 6.85
N ASN A 202 -11.92 -2.95 6.19
CA ASN A 202 -11.21 -4.20 6.49
C ASN A 202 -10.15 -4.02 7.59
N TRP A 203 -10.60 -3.71 8.81
CA TRP A 203 -9.73 -3.30 9.92
C TRP A 203 -8.70 -4.34 10.35
N ASN A 204 -9.00 -5.64 10.19
CA ASN A 204 -8.03 -6.71 10.44
C ASN A 204 -6.82 -6.60 9.51
N GLN A 205 -7.03 -6.27 8.24
CA GLN A 205 -5.94 -6.06 7.29
C GLN A 205 -5.14 -4.81 7.62
N MET A 206 -5.76 -3.77 8.17
CA MET A 206 -5.05 -2.58 8.64
C MET A 206 -3.98 -2.92 9.68
N ILE A 207 -4.31 -3.81 10.61
CA ILE A 207 -3.40 -4.30 11.64
C ILE A 207 -2.24 -5.07 11.01
N SER A 208 -2.54 -6.05 10.14
CA SER A 208 -1.55 -6.90 9.47
C SER A 208 -0.56 -6.09 8.61
N ILE A 209 -1.08 -5.22 7.73
CA ILE A 209 -0.28 -4.39 6.84
C ILE A 209 0.58 -3.40 7.62
N SER A 210 0.06 -2.80 8.70
CA SER A 210 0.83 -1.88 9.54
C SER A 210 1.95 -2.58 10.30
N ASP A 211 1.71 -3.79 10.82
CA ASP A 211 2.76 -4.60 11.48
C ASP A 211 3.90 -4.93 10.51
N HIS A 212 3.56 -5.37 9.30
CA HIS A 212 4.57 -5.65 8.27
C HIS A 212 5.30 -4.36 7.85
N ALA A 213 4.59 -3.24 7.70
CA ALA A 213 5.19 -1.95 7.36
C ALA A 213 6.21 -1.49 8.41
N TYR A 214 5.87 -1.64 9.69
CA TYR A 214 6.77 -1.33 10.80
C TYR A 214 8.01 -2.23 10.80
N ASN A 215 7.83 -3.55 10.63
CA ASN A 215 8.93 -4.51 10.57
C ASN A 215 9.90 -4.21 9.39
N LYS A 216 9.37 -3.68 8.28
CA LYS A 216 10.15 -3.26 7.12
C LYS A 216 10.68 -1.82 7.21
N LYS A 217 10.45 -1.13 8.34
CA LYS A 217 10.86 0.26 8.60
C LYS A 217 10.29 1.28 7.61
N ILE A 218 9.07 1.04 7.13
CA ILE A 218 8.33 1.97 6.26
C ILE A 218 7.65 3.05 7.09
N ILE A 219 7.13 2.65 8.26
CA ILE A 219 6.47 3.53 9.22
C ILE A 219 7.18 3.45 10.57
N ASP A 220 6.97 4.47 11.39
CA ASP A 220 7.46 4.54 12.76
C ASP A 220 6.48 3.87 13.75
N LYS A 221 6.93 3.75 15.00
CA LYS A 221 6.13 3.11 16.06
C LYS A 221 4.87 3.91 16.39
N PHE A 222 4.93 5.24 16.28
CA PHE A 222 3.80 6.11 16.50
C PHE A 222 2.68 5.84 15.48
N THR A 223 3.00 5.87 14.18
CA THR A 223 2.04 5.57 13.10
C THR A 223 1.46 4.16 13.23
N LEU A 224 2.29 3.17 13.58
CA LEU A 224 1.82 1.80 13.83
C LEU A 224 0.74 1.77 14.93
N ASN A 225 1.05 2.38 16.08
CA ASN A 225 0.15 2.38 17.22
C ASN A 225 -1.14 3.14 16.91
N GLU A 226 -1.06 4.25 16.19
CA GLU A 226 -2.21 5.03 15.77
C GLU A 226 -3.12 4.25 14.80
N ASN A 227 -2.55 3.62 13.77
CA ASN A 227 -3.33 2.83 12.81
C ASN A 227 -4.00 1.62 13.49
N LYS A 228 -3.27 0.93 14.38
CA LYS A 228 -3.83 -0.16 15.17
C LYS A 228 -4.93 0.32 16.12
N SER A 229 -4.76 1.47 16.78
CA SER A 229 -5.77 1.99 17.70
C SER A 229 -7.07 2.31 16.97
N ILE A 230 -6.97 2.89 15.77
CA ILE A 230 -8.13 3.18 14.92
C ILE A 230 -8.82 1.89 14.47
N ALA A 231 -8.05 0.89 14.02
CA ALA A 231 -8.59 -0.41 13.63
C ALA A 231 -9.35 -1.10 14.78
N TYR A 232 -8.76 -1.15 15.98
CA TYR A 232 -9.42 -1.74 17.14
C TYR A 232 -10.67 -0.98 17.58
N TYR A 233 -10.66 0.35 17.49
CA TYR A 233 -11.83 1.19 17.77
C TYR A 233 -12.99 0.88 16.81
N GLU A 234 -12.74 0.84 15.51
CA GLU A 234 -13.79 0.54 14.53
C GLU A 234 -14.29 -0.90 14.62
N MET A 235 -13.42 -1.86 14.89
CA MET A 235 -13.84 -3.23 15.20
C MET A 235 -14.71 -3.30 16.46
N SER A 236 -14.39 -2.51 17.50
CA SER A 236 -15.20 -2.41 18.71
C SER A 236 -16.59 -1.83 18.40
N LYS A 237 -16.69 -0.79 17.57
CA LYS A 237 -17.98 -0.24 17.12
C LYS A 237 -18.84 -1.29 16.43
N ILE A 238 -18.26 -2.04 15.48
CA ILE A 238 -18.97 -3.10 14.77
C ILE A 238 -19.47 -4.20 15.73
N LYS A 239 -18.70 -4.51 16.77
CA LYS A 239 -19.05 -5.51 17.78
C LYS A 239 -19.99 -5.00 18.88
N PHE A 240 -20.25 -3.70 18.96
CA PHE A 240 -21.00 -3.07 20.06
C PHE A 240 -22.39 -3.68 20.28
N ASP A 241 -23.10 -4.04 19.20
CA ASP A 241 -24.44 -4.63 19.29
C ASP A 241 -24.46 -6.17 19.24
N SER A 242 -23.44 -6.79 18.66
CA SER A 242 -23.39 -8.25 18.47
C SER A 242 -22.66 -9.00 19.59
N ASP A 243 -21.56 -8.44 20.10
CA ASP A 243 -20.77 -9.02 21.19
C ASP A 243 -20.10 -7.91 22.01
N ILE A 244 -20.79 -7.51 23.09
CA ILE A 244 -20.36 -6.42 23.96
C ILE A 244 -19.06 -6.74 24.71
N ASN A 245 -18.79 -8.02 25.00
CA ASN A 245 -17.61 -8.43 25.73
C ASN A 245 -16.36 -8.31 24.85
N ASP A 246 -16.45 -8.76 23.61
CA ASP A 246 -15.37 -8.60 22.64
C ASP A 246 -15.20 -7.13 22.23
N SER A 247 -16.29 -6.37 22.09
CA SER A 247 -16.23 -4.93 21.91
C SER A 247 -15.44 -4.25 23.04
N SER A 248 -15.69 -4.62 24.30
CA SER A 248 -14.97 -4.12 25.48
C SER A 248 -13.47 -4.42 25.43
N LYS A 249 -13.08 -5.63 25.04
CA LYS A 249 -11.66 -6.01 24.89
C LYS A 249 -10.97 -5.19 23.79
N LEU A 250 -11.65 -4.99 22.66
CA LEU A 250 -11.11 -4.26 21.51
C LEU A 250 -10.88 -2.78 21.83
N ILE A 251 -11.86 -2.10 22.44
CA ILE A 251 -11.68 -0.68 22.80
C ILE A 251 -10.60 -0.46 23.87
N GLN A 252 -10.42 -1.41 24.79
CA GLN A 252 -9.31 -1.37 25.75
C GLN A 252 -7.95 -1.46 25.05
N LYS A 253 -7.81 -2.30 24.01
CA LYS A 253 -6.59 -2.34 23.19
C LYS A 253 -6.36 -1.01 22.48
N ALA A 254 -7.41 -0.38 21.94
CA ALA A 254 -7.31 0.93 21.31
C ALA A 254 -6.82 2.01 22.30
N LEU A 255 -7.42 2.08 23.49
CA LEU A 255 -7.04 3.02 24.56
C LEU A 255 -5.64 2.77 25.12
N HIS A 256 -5.17 1.52 25.11
CA HIS A 256 -3.80 1.20 25.51
C HIS A 256 -2.77 1.79 24.52
N LEU A 257 -3.08 1.74 23.22
CA LEU A 257 -2.23 2.27 22.15
C LEU A 257 -2.31 3.80 22.02
N LYS A 258 -3.51 4.38 22.16
CA LYS A 258 -3.76 5.82 22.10
C LYS A 258 -4.54 6.26 23.33
N LYS A 259 -3.79 6.61 24.38
CA LYS A 259 -4.34 7.04 25.67
C LYS A 259 -5.04 8.39 25.55
N ASN A 260 -6.04 8.61 26.42
CA ASN A 260 -6.73 9.90 26.58
C ASN A 260 -7.38 10.45 25.29
N PHE A 261 -7.66 9.58 24.31
CA PHE A 261 -8.36 9.99 23.11
C PHE A 261 -9.87 9.95 23.32
N THR A 262 -10.47 11.13 23.38
CA THR A 262 -11.85 11.33 23.77
C THR A 262 -12.89 10.46 23.03
N PRO A 263 -12.83 10.29 21.69
CA PRO A 263 -13.74 9.39 20.97
C PRO A 263 -13.68 7.93 21.45
N TYR A 264 -12.50 7.44 21.86
CA TYR A 264 -12.35 6.07 22.35
C TYR A 264 -12.89 5.93 23.78
N ILE A 265 -12.73 6.98 24.60
CA ILE A 265 -13.30 7.03 25.94
C ILE A 265 -14.83 7.02 25.86
N LYS A 266 -15.44 7.78 24.93
CA LYS A 266 -16.89 7.79 24.69
C LYS A 266 -17.42 6.36 24.50
N LEU A 267 -16.90 5.66 23.49
CA LEU A 267 -17.33 4.29 23.19
C LEU A 267 -17.09 3.33 24.36
N TYR A 268 -15.96 3.46 25.07
CA TYR A 268 -15.69 2.60 26.23
C TYR A 268 -16.70 2.81 27.37
N LEU A 269 -17.08 4.05 27.66
CA LEU A 269 -18.09 4.37 28.67
C LEU A 269 -19.47 3.91 28.23
N GLU A 270 -19.83 4.04 26.95
CA GLU A 270 -21.08 3.50 26.38
C GLU A 270 -21.14 1.98 26.51
N ILE A 271 -20.03 1.28 26.27
CA ILE A 271 -19.93 -0.17 26.45
C ILE A 271 -20.18 -0.56 27.91
N ILE A 272 -19.56 0.13 28.86
CA ILE A 272 -19.76 -0.16 30.29
C ILE A 272 -21.19 0.15 30.73
N ALA A 273 -21.76 1.25 30.22
CA ALA A 273 -23.14 1.64 30.49
C ALA A 273 -24.12 0.56 29.98
N LYS A 274 -23.91 0.06 28.76
CA LYS A 274 -24.73 -1.01 28.16
C LYS A 274 -24.60 -2.36 28.88
N GLN A 275 -23.48 -2.60 29.57
CA GLN A 275 -23.30 -3.75 30.46
C GLN A 275 -24.00 -3.60 31.82
N GLU A 276 -24.75 -2.51 32.04
CA GLU A 276 -25.51 -2.21 33.27
C GLU A 276 -24.65 -2.22 34.54
N ASN A 277 -23.35 -1.92 34.42
CA ASN A 277 -22.43 -1.91 35.55
C ASN A 277 -22.16 -0.48 36.04
N SER A 278 -23.10 0.08 36.79
CA SER A 278 -23.04 1.47 37.29
C SER A 278 -21.82 1.75 38.17
N SER A 279 -21.39 0.79 39.00
CA SER A 279 -20.19 0.91 39.83
C SER A 279 -18.93 1.04 38.98
N ARG A 280 -18.81 0.22 37.93
CA ARG A 280 -17.70 0.30 36.98
C ARG A 280 -17.76 1.59 36.17
N LEU A 281 -18.94 2.02 35.73
CA LEU A 281 -19.13 3.26 34.97
C LEU A 281 -18.65 4.47 35.77
N THR A 282 -19.14 4.62 37.00
CA THR A 282 -18.75 5.72 37.89
C THR A 282 -17.24 5.74 38.17
N LYS A 283 -16.62 4.56 38.36
CA LYS A 283 -15.17 4.42 38.51
C LYS A 283 -14.41 4.95 37.29
N PHE A 284 -14.81 4.59 36.08
CA PHE A 284 -14.10 5.01 34.86
C PHE A 284 -14.36 6.47 34.50
N VAL A 285 -15.58 6.98 34.73
CA VAL A 285 -15.89 8.42 34.61
C VAL A 285 -14.95 9.23 35.50
N LYS A 286 -14.81 8.85 36.79
CA LYS A 286 -13.86 9.49 37.71
C LYS A 286 -12.42 9.39 37.22
N LYS A 287 -11.99 8.20 36.79
CA LYS A 287 -10.64 7.96 36.29
C LYS A 287 -10.27 8.92 35.15
N TYR A 288 -11.05 8.94 34.08
CA TYR A 288 -10.71 9.74 32.90
C TYR A 288 -10.79 11.25 33.17
N TRP A 289 -11.76 11.68 33.99
CA TRP A 289 -11.84 13.09 34.38
C TRP A 289 -10.67 13.53 35.26
N PHE A 290 -10.19 12.66 36.16
CA PHE A 290 -9.03 12.96 36.99
C PHE A 290 -7.74 13.07 36.17
N GLU A 291 -7.54 12.17 35.21
CA GLU A 291 -6.33 12.12 34.38
C GLU A 291 -6.24 13.29 33.39
N TYR A 292 -7.32 13.61 32.65
CA TYR A 292 -7.23 14.58 31.54
C TYR A 292 -8.54 15.37 31.30
N PRO A 293 -8.93 16.27 32.23
CA PRO A 293 -10.15 17.07 32.09
C PRO A 293 -9.99 18.10 30.96
N ASN A 294 -10.85 18.01 29.96
CA ASN A 294 -10.89 18.89 28.79
C ASN A 294 -12.33 19.05 28.28
N SER A 295 -12.57 20.05 27.43
CA SER A 295 -13.90 20.37 26.90
C SER A 295 -14.56 19.22 26.14
N SER A 296 -13.81 18.54 25.27
CA SER A 296 -14.32 17.40 24.49
C SER A 296 -14.76 16.27 25.43
N LEU A 297 -13.94 15.94 26.43
CA LEU A 297 -14.27 14.92 27.43
C LEU A 297 -15.47 15.33 28.28
N ARG A 298 -15.58 16.61 28.67
CA ARG A 298 -16.70 17.13 29.46
C ARG A 298 -18.02 16.87 28.75
N ASN A 299 -18.11 17.21 27.47
CA ASN A 299 -19.33 17.07 26.68
C ASN A 299 -19.78 15.60 26.63
N ILE A 300 -18.85 14.66 26.46
CA ILE A 300 -19.13 13.23 26.49
C ILE A 300 -19.53 12.75 27.89
N LEU A 301 -18.87 13.21 28.94
CA LEU A 301 -19.23 12.83 30.30
C LEU A 301 -20.61 13.35 30.68
N ILE A 302 -20.98 14.57 30.26
CA ILE A 302 -22.33 15.09 30.43
C ILE A 302 -23.34 14.12 29.79
N GLU A 303 -23.17 13.77 28.52
CA GLU A 303 -24.05 12.85 27.81
C GLU A 303 -24.18 11.49 28.54
N ILE A 304 -23.06 10.89 28.93
CA ILE A 304 -23.03 9.60 29.63
C ILE A 304 -23.68 9.67 31.01
N ILE A 305 -23.35 10.69 31.81
CA ILE A 305 -23.89 10.87 33.17
C ILE A 305 -25.41 11.06 33.11
N GLN A 306 -25.91 11.82 32.12
CA GLN A 306 -27.34 12.05 31.94
C GLN A 306 -28.09 10.79 31.52
N LYS A 307 -27.61 10.06 30.51
CA LYS A 307 -28.24 8.81 30.05
C LYS A 307 -28.32 7.74 31.15
N ASN A 308 -27.42 7.78 32.12
CA ASN A 308 -27.33 6.79 33.20
C ASN A 308 -27.80 7.32 34.56
N ASN A 309 -28.46 8.48 34.62
CA ASN A 309 -28.99 9.07 35.87
C ASN A 309 -27.94 9.25 36.99
N LEU A 310 -26.68 9.53 36.63
CA LEU A 310 -25.58 9.76 37.58
C LEU A 310 -25.40 11.24 37.94
N GLY A 311 -26.33 12.10 37.55
CA GLY A 311 -26.19 13.57 37.56
C GLY A 311 -26.42 14.26 38.90
N SER A 312 -26.37 13.54 40.03
CA SER A 312 -26.55 14.14 41.35
C SER A 312 -25.40 15.09 41.69
N ILE A 313 -25.72 16.18 42.40
CA ILE A 313 -24.73 17.21 42.77
C ILE A 313 -23.59 16.61 43.59
N ASP A 314 -23.89 15.72 44.54
CA ASP A 314 -22.86 15.05 45.35
C ASP A 314 -21.88 14.23 44.50
N PHE A 315 -22.39 13.54 43.47
CA PHE A 315 -21.53 12.80 42.56
C PHE A 315 -20.63 13.73 41.76
N VAL A 316 -21.20 14.80 41.19
CA VAL A 316 -20.48 15.75 40.35
C VAL A 316 -19.45 16.55 41.17
N GLN A 317 -19.80 16.99 42.38
CA GLN A 317 -18.86 17.63 43.31
C GLN A 317 -17.67 16.72 43.61
N ASN A 318 -17.94 15.43 43.91
CA ASN A 318 -16.88 14.45 44.11
C ASN A 318 -16.03 14.20 42.85
N LEU A 319 -16.66 14.27 41.66
CA LEU A 319 -15.98 14.15 40.37
C LEU A 319 -15.05 15.34 40.08
N VAL A 320 -15.42 16.55 40.48
CA VAL A 320 -14.60 17.74 40.21
C VAL A 320 -13.59 18.06 41.33
N LYS A 321 -13.75 17.48 42.52
CA LYS A 321 -12.97 17.81 43.74
C LYS A 321 -11.45 17.93 43.53
N HIS A 322 -10.84 16.98 42.81
CA HIS A 322 -9.38 16.97 42.59
C HIS A 322 -8.91 18.00 41.56
N ASN A 323 -9.78 18.39 40.63
CA ASN A 323 -9.46 19.26 39.50
C ASN A 323 -10.27 20.56 39.54
N TYR A 324 -10.80 20.95 40.71
CA TYR A 324 -11.76 22.05 40.85
C TYR A 324 -11.23 23.40 40.38
N SER A 325 -9.92 23.62 40.47
CA SER A 325 -9.27 24.84 39.97
C SER A 325 -9.36 25.00 38.45
N LYS A 326 -9.52 23.89 37.70
CA LYS A 326 -9.59 23.91 36.24
C LYS A 326 -10.96 24.41 35.78
N GLU A 327 -10.94 25.33 34.82
CA GLU A 327 -12.13 25.94 34.22
C GLU A 327 -13.16 24.89 33.75
N GLU A 328 -12.68 23.83 33.09
CA GLU A 328 -13.53 22.76 32.57
C GLU A 328 -14.27 21.97 33.67
N SER A 329 -13.69 21.88 34.87
CA SER A 329 -14.34 21.28 36.05
C SER A 329 -15.39 22.21 36.66
N LYS A 330 -15.12 23.51 36.69
CA LYS A 330 -16.14 24.50 37.10
C LYS A 330 -17.33 24.49 36.14
N LYS A 331 -17.09 24.47 34.82
CA LYS A 331 -18.14 24.36 33.80
C LYS A 331 -18.97 23.08 33.94
N LEU A 332 -18.33 21.94 34.20
CA LEU A 332 -19.04 20.68 34.46
C LEU A 332 -19.94 20.79 35.70
N LEU A 333 -19.45 21.39 36.78
CA LEU A 333 -20.22 21.57 38.01
C LEU A 333 -21.39 22.54 37.79
N ILE A 334 -21.16 23.67 37.11
CA ILE A 334 -22.20 24.66 36.77
C ILE A 334 -23.32 24.01 35.96
N TYR A 335 -22.97 23.24 34.92
CA TYR A 335 -23.96 22.54 34.09
C TYR A 335 -24.90 21.67 34.91
N PHE A 336 -24.34 20.83 35.80
CA PHE A 336 -25.17 19.97 36.65
C PHE A 336 -25.87 20.73 37.77
N ALA A 337 -25.29 21.79 38.32
CA ALA A 337 -25.94 22.65 39.30
C ALA A 337 -27.20 23.30 38.71
N ILE A 338 -27.12 23.87 37.50
CA ILE A 338 -28.27 24.40 36.75
C ILE A 338 -29.31 23.30 36.50
N LYS A 339 -28.88 22.12 36.03
CA LYS A 339 -29.80 21.01 35.74
C LYS A 339 -30.59 20.52 36.97
N ASN A 340 -30.01 20.62 38.16
CA ASN A 340 -30.67 20.24 39.41
C ASN A 340 -31.18 21.46 40.19
N GLU A 341 -31.34 22.61 39.52
CA GLU A 341 -31.89 23.85 40.10
C GLU A 341 -31.16 24.35 41.36
N ASN A 342 -29.88 24.01 41.50
CA ASN A 342 -29.02 24.49 42.58
C ASN A 342 -28.34 25.81 42.16
N TRP A 343 -29.15 26.87 42.15
CA TRP A 343 -28.77 28.20 41.66
C TRP A 343 -27.63 28.82 42.47
N ASP A 344 -27.65 28.69 43.80
CA ASP A 344 -26.59 29.19 44.68
C ASP A 344 -25.23 28.61 44.31
N LEU A 345 -25.14 27.31 44.09
CA LEU A 345 -23.91 26.64 43.70
C LEU A 345 -23.46 27.08 42.30
N ALA A 346 -24.39 27.18 41.35
CA ALA A 346 -24.10 27.63 39.98
C ALA A 346 -23.54 29.06 39.97
N ARG A 347 -24.23 30.00 40.64
CA ARG A 347 -23.82 31.41 40.74
C ARG A 347 -22.49 31.57 41.46
N ASN A 348 -22.25 30.83 42.54
CA ASN A 348 -20.98 30.91 43.26
C ASN A 348 -19.81 30.35 42.43
N THR A 349 -20.05 29.29 41.65
CA THR A 349 -19.01 28.66 40.82
C THR A 349 -18.66 29.50 39.59
N ILE A 350 -19.64 30.19 38.98
CA ILE A 350 -19.43 30.96 37.75
C ILE A 350 -18.76 32.33 37.94
N LYS A 351 -18.86 32.94 39.14
CA LYS A 351 -18.30 34.29 39.44
C LYS A 351 -16.86 34.50 38.95
N GLY A 352 -16.00 33.48 39.07
CA GLY A 352 -14.60 33.56 38.65
C GLY A 352 -14.32 33.24 37.18
N LEU A 353 -15.34 32.94 36.38
CA LEU A 353 -15.23 32.60 34.95
C LEU A 353 -15.69 33.74 34.03
N ILE A 354 -16.38 34.74 34.58
CA ILE A 354 -16.91 35.88 33.81
C ILE A 354 -15.77 36.89 33.61
N GLY A 355 -15.00 36.69 32.54
CA GLY A 355 -13.94 37.60 32.11
C GLY A 355 -14.42 38.74 31.19
N THR A 356 -13.46 39.42 30.57
CA THR A 356 -13.72 40.46 29.55
C THR A 356 -14.37 39.87 28.29
N ASN A 357 -13.91 38.69 27.85
CA ASN A 357 -14.45 37.96 26.70
C ASN A 357 -14.80 36.50 27.09
N PRO A 358 -15.92 36.26 27.80
CA PRO A 358 -16.32 34.92 28.21
C PRO A 358 -16.68 34.03 27.02
N SER A 359 -16.51 32.72 27.17
CA SER A 359 -16.91 31.77 26.14
C SER A 359 -18.44 31.75 25.95
N LYS A 360 -18.89 31.31 24.77
CA LYS A 360 -20.31 31.15 24.45
C LYS A 360 -21.05 30.35 25.53
N GLU A 361 -20.44 29.26 25.96
CA GLU A 361 -20.96 28.39 27.02
C GLU A 361 -21.12 29.09 28.37
N ILE A 362 -20.16 29.93 28.79
CA ILE A 362 -20.26 30.69 30.06
C ILE A 362 -21.40 31.71 29.98
N CYS A 363 -21.57 32.38 28.84
CA CYS A 363 -22.70 33.29 28.62
C CYS A 363 -24.04 32.55 28.68
N ASN A 364 -24.13 31.36 28.08
CA ASN A 364 -25.34 30.53 28.15
C ASN A 364 -25.64 30.10 29.60
N PHE A 365 -24.64 29.66 30.37
CA PHE A 365 -24.83 29.35 31.78
C PHE A 365 -25.32 30.56 32.60
N MET A 366 -24.78 31.76 32.35
CA MET A 366 -25.28 32.95 33.02
C MET A 366 -26.72 33.27 32.63
N SER A 367 -27.08 33.12 31.36
CA SER A 367 -28.47 33.28 30.91
C SER A 367 -29.42 32.32 31.64
N ASP A 368 -29.05 31.04 31.74
CA ASP A 368 -29.84 30.02 32.43
C ASP A 368 -29.97 30.32 33.93
N ILE A 369 -28.90 30.80 34.57
CA ILE A 369 -28.90 31.16 36.01
C ILE A 369 -29.80 32.38 36.27
N GLU A 370 -29.75 33.43 35.45
CA GLU A 370 -30.57 34.64 35.65
C GLU A 370 -32.08 34.36 35.48
N ILE A 371 -32.44 33.50 34.51
CA ILE A 371 -33.83 33.03 34.37
C ILE A 371 -34.22 32.11 35.53
N GLY A 372 -33.40 31.13 35.86
CA GLY A 372 -33.76 30.10 36.84
C GLY A 372 -33.91 30.62 38.26
N GLU A 373 -33.04 31.54 38.69
CA GLU A 373 -33.00 32.03 40.07
C GLU A 373 -33.94 33.24 40.29
N PHE A 374 -33.99 34.16 39.33
CA PHE A 374 -34.69 35.45 39.49
C PHE A 374 -35.82 35.68 38.50
N ASN A 375 -36.02 34.78 37.53
CA ASN A 375 -36.94 34.97 36.41
C ASN A 375 -36.66 36.26 35.62
N ASP A 376 -35.39 36.70 35.56
CA ASP A 376 -34.97 37.94 34.91
C ASP A 376 -34.66 37.69 33.43
N MET A 377 -35.70 37.76 32.60
CA MET A 377 -35.58 37.54 31.16
C MET A 377 -34.68 38.59 30.47
N GLN A 378 -34.70 39.84 30.96
CA GLN A 378 -33.91 40.93 30.36
C GLN A 378 -32.41 40.67 30.49
N LYS A 379 -31.95 40.29 31.69
CA LYS A 379 -30.53 39.95 31.90
C LYS A 379 -30.13 38.69 31.13
N SER A 380 -31.01 37.69 31.08
CA SER A 380 -30.73 36.50 30.28
C SER A 380 -30.50 36.83 28.81
N ASP A 381 -31.37 37.64 28.21
CA ASP A 381 -31.25 37.94 26.78
C ASP A 381 -30.01 38.79 26.48
N ALA A 382 -29.59 39.65 27.40
CA ALA A 382 -28.29 40.32 27.32
C ALA A 382 -27.11 39.32 27.30
N TRP A 383 -27.18 38.26 28.11
CA TRP A 383 -26.17 37.18 28.09
C TRP A 383 -26.21 36.35 26.81
N LYS A 384 -27.39 36.01 26.29
CA LYS A 384 -27.53 35.31 25.00
C LYS A 384 -26.95 36.13 23.83
N LEU A 385 -27.18 37.44 23.82
CA LEU A 385 -26.62 38.34 22.83
C LEU A 385 -25.09 38.39 22.93
N ARG A 386 -24.55 38.41 24.15
CA ARG A 386 -23.10 38.28 24.38
C ARG A 386 -22.55 36.93 23.91
N ALA A 387 -23.31 35.85 24.06
CA ALA A 387 -22.93 34.51 23.61
C ALA A 387 -22.80 34.42 22.07
N GLN A 388 -23.63 35.15 21.31
CA GLN A 388 -23.54 35.19 19.84
C GLN A 388 -22.24 35.82 19.34
N ASN A 389 -21.68 36.77 20.10
CA ASN A 389 -20.43 37.44 19.80
C ASN A 389 -19.19 36.71 20.36
N ALA A 390 -19.39 35.60 21.08
CA ALA A 390 -18.31 34.85 21.70
C ALA A 390 -17.53 34.00 20.67
N PRO A 391 -16.28 33.61 20.99
CA PRO A 391 -15.48 32.78 20.10
C PRO A 391 -16.16 31.44 19.78
N LEU A 392 -15.97 30.94 18.56
CA LEU A 392 -16.52 29.64 18.13
C LEU A 392 -15.96 28.49 18.98
N GLU A 393 -16.77 27.46 19.17
CA GLU A 393 -16.34 26.24 19.87
C GLU A 393 -15.43 25.38 18.99
N ASN A 394 -14.66 24.50 19.63
CA ASN A 394 -13.81 23.56 18.90
C ASN A 394 -14.67 22.52 18.17
N LEU A 395 -14.27 22.20 16.93
CA LEU A 395 -14.88 21.18 16.09
C LEU A 395 -13.80 20.26 15.53
N TRP A 396 -14.21 19.11 15.00
CA TRP A 396 -13.30 18.29 14.21
C TRP A 396 -13.13 18.91 12.83
N ILE A 397 -11.92 19.32 12.50
CA ILE A 397 -11.58 19.98 11.23
C ILE A 397 -10.59 19.11 10.47
N CYS A 398 -10.90 18.82 9.22
CA CYS A 398 -9.96 18.13 8.34
C CYS A 398 -8.77 19.06 8.04
N ARG A 399 -7.55 18.64 8.37
CA ARG A 399 -6.32 19.42 8.12
C ARG A 399 -6.03 19.68 6.64
N ILE A 400 -6.65 18.91 5.74
CA ILE A 400 -6.42 19.00 4.28
C ILE A 400 -7.46 19.90 3.62
N THR A 401 -8.74 19.72 3.93
CA THR A 401 -9.84 20.47 3.27
C THR A 401 -10.43 21.59 4.11
N ASN A 402 -10.05 21.70 5.39
CA ASN A 402 -10.64 22.58 6.39
C ASN A 402 -12.16 22.41 6.61
N LYS A 403 -12.78 21.36 6.05
CA LYS A 403 -14.19 21.06 6.33
C LYS A 403 -14.35 20.59 7.78
N THR A 404 -15.40 21.07 8.43
CA THR A 404 -15.78 20.72 9.80
C THR A 404 -16.67 19.48 9.83
N GLN A 405 -16.62 18.73 10.93
CA GLN A 405 -17.58 17.69 11.28
C GLN A 405 -17.80 17.63 12.79
N THR A 406 -18.96 17.11 13.19
CA THR A 406 -19.42 17.09 14.59
C THR A 406 -18.77 15.95 15.37
N GLU A 407 -18.70 14.76 14.78
CA GLU A 407 -18.12 13.56 15.38
C GLU A 407 -16.79 13.20 14.74
N TRP A 408 -15.92 12.54 15.51
CA TRP A 408 -14.67 12.02 14.98
C TRP A 408 -14.91 10.70 14.26
N GLU A 409 -14.38 10.60 13.04
CA GLU A 409 -14.34 9.36 12.27
C GLU A 409 -12.92 9.12 11.71
N PRO A 410 -12.55 7.87 11.38
CA PRO A 410 -11.28 7.59 10.71
C PRO A 410 -11.12 8.32 9.38
N LEU A 411 -12.23 8.56 8.66
CA LEU A 411 -12.26 9.33 7.43
C LEU A 411 -12.91 10.68 7.71
N SER A 412 -12.32 11.75 7.19
CA SER A 412 -13.07 13.00 7.03
C SER A 412 -14.23 12.82 6.06
N ILE A 413 -15.22 13.71 6.10
CA ILE A 413 -16.28 13.80 5.07
C ILE A 413 -15.70 13.89 3.64
N SER A 414 -14.49 14.43 3.49
CA SER A 414 -13.79 14.53 2.20
C SER A 414 -13.04 13.25 1.79
N GLY A 415 -13.10 12.19 2.58
CA GLY A 415 -12.47 10.89 2.29
C GLY A 415 -10.99 10.77 2.66
N TYR A 416 -10.42 11.75 3.37
CA TYR A 416 -9.03 11.67 3.86
C TYR A 416 -8.93 10.94 5.20
N PHE A 417 -8.08 9.91 5.23
CA PHE A 417 -7.80 9.11 6.43
C PHE A 417 -7.00 9.86 7.49
N ASN A 418 -7.38 9.67 8.75
CA ASN A 418 -6.75 10.21 9.97
C ASN A 418 -6.31 11.69 9.84
N SER A 419 -7.23 12.51 9.32
CA SER A 419 -6.97 13.90 8.97
C SER A 419 -7.67 14.91 9.87
N LEU A 420 -8.49 14.45 10.82
CA LEU A 420 -9.31 15.28 11.69
C LEU A 420 -8.55 15.73 12.93
N GLU A 421 -8.63 17.03 13.21
CA GLU A 421 -8.03 17.67 14.38
C GLU A 421 -9.10 18.42 15.16
N TRP A 422 -9.07 18.32 16.49
CA TRP A 422 -9.97 19.07 17.38
C TRP A 422 -9.42 20.47 17.61
N LYS A 423 -9.97 21.47 16.90
CA LYS A 423 -9.50 22.86 17.00
C LYS A 423 -10.61 23.86 16.71
N GLN A 424 -10.35 25.12 17.04
CA GLN A 424 -11.27 26.21 16.78
C GLN A 424 -11.30 26.53 15.28
N PRO A 425 -12.48 26.66 14.64
CA PRO A 425 -12.59 27.10 13.26
C PRO A 425 -12.14 28.55 13.11
N LYS A 426 -11.40 28.84 12.02
CA LYS A 426 -10.84 30.19 11.76
C LYS A 426 -11.85 31.17 11.18
N MET A 427 -12.97 30.72 10.60
CA MET A 427 -13.99 31.58 9.97
C MET A 427 -15.40 31.02 10.13
N LEU A 428 -16.40 31.91 10.29
CA LEU A 428 -17.83 31.61 10.46
C LEU A 428 -18.48 30.93 9.23
N ASN A 429 -17.95 31.15 8.03
CA ASN A 429 -18.58 30.74 6.76
C ASN A 429 -18.39 29.26 6.36
N GLN A 430 -17.94 28.39 7.25
CA GLN A 430 -17.73 26.97 6.93
C GLN A 430 -18.73 26.02 7.61
N LEU A 431 -19.75 26.57 8.28
CA LEU A 431 -20.80 25.81 8.97
C LEU A 431 -22.01 25.48 8.07
N SER A 432 -21.95 25.76 6.76
CA SER A 432 -23.01 25.48 5.79
C SER A 432 -22.85 24.13 5.09
#